data_AF-A0A4Q0I3W3-F1
#
_entry.id   AF-A0A4Q0I3W3-F1
#
_cell.length_a   1.000
_cell.length_b   1.000
_cell.length_c   1.000
_cell.angle_alpha   90.00
_cell.angle_beta   90.00
_cell.angle_gamma   90.00
#
_symmetry.space_group_name_H-M   'P 1'
#
loop_
_entity.id
_entity.type
_entity.pdbx_description
1 polymer ?
#
loop_
_entity_poly.entity_id
_entity_poly.type
_entity_poly.pdbx_seq_one_letter_code
_entity_poly.pdbx_strand_id
1 'polypeptide(L)'
;MRKALLMVVLSDLVLYVLQFLIIPLIYDNVIGRGNEAIAVLCITTVLITAAGMIVFSDKLRFWLLGALVYALLITLYSPEGAYGIGISGIDLDGLHSYYDASKRYFGIALVVILVTFLQLLVWCLVKLSKVIIGKLNN
;
A
#
# COMPACT_ATOMS: atom_id res chain seq x y z
N MET A 1 0.94 -20.28 14.51
CA MET A 1 -0.04 -19.63 13.60
C MET A 1 -0.42 -18.22 14.07
N ARG A 2 -0.88 -18.02 15.31
CA ARG A 2 -1.27 -16.68 15.83
C ARG A 2 -0.13 -15.63 15.75
N LYS A 3 1.10 -16.00 16.14
CA LYS A 3 2.27 -15.10 16.08
C LYS A 3 2.55 -14.59 14.65
N ALA A 4 2.55 -15.47 13.65
CA ALA A 4 2.82 -15.08 12.26
C ALA A 4 1.75 -14.13 11.70
N LEU A 5 0.48 -14.39 11.99
CA LEU A 5 -0.62 -13.49 11.62
C LEU A 5 -0.43 -12.11 12.27
N LEU A 6 -0.10 -12.08 13.57
CA LEU A 6 0.12 -10.83 14.30
C LEU A 6 1.28 -10.03 13.71
N MET A 7 2.38 -10.66 13.32
CA MET A 7 3.51 -9.96 12.68
C MET A 7 3.14 -9.41 11.29
N VAL A 8 2.30 -10.11 10.52
CA VAL A 8 1.80 -9.59 9.23
C VAL A 8 0.91 -8.37 9.44
N VAL A 9 -0.03 -8.44 10.40
CA VAL A 9 -0.88 -7.29 10.76
C VAL A 9 -0.04 -6.10 11.24
N LEU A 10 1.00 -6.34 12.05
CA LEU A 10 1.93 -5.28 12.44
C LEU A 10 2.71 -4.71 11.25
N SER A 11 3.04 -5.53 10.25
CA SER A 11 3.72 -5.04 9.03
C SER A 11 2.82 -4.11 8.22
N ASP A 12 1.54 -4.47 8.08
CA ASP A 12 0.54 -3.61 7.41
C ASP A 12 0.21 -2.36 8.23
N LEU A 13 0.26 -2.44 9.57
CA LEU A 13 0.18 -1.27 10.43
C LEU A 13 1.37 -0.33 10.19
N VAL A 14 2.59 -0.86 10.14
CA VAL A 14 3.80 -0.07 9.85
C VAL A 14 3.71 0.56 8.45
N LEU A 15 3.22 -0.21 7.48
CA LEU A 15 2.97 0.28 6.11
C LEU A 15 2.01 1.49 6.13
N TYR A 16 0.87 1.36 6.82
CA TYR A 16 -0.09 2.45 7.00
C TYR A 16 0.54 3.67 7.67
N VAL A 17 1.22 3.49 8.80
CA VAL A 17 1.83 4.59 9.57
C VAL A 17 2.85 5.33 8.70
N LEU A 18 3.68 4.60 7.96
CA LEU A 18 4.65 5.21 7.07
C LEU A 18 3.97 6.02 5.95
N GLN A 19 3.00 5.43 5.26
CA GLN A 19 2.39 6.03 4.08
C GLN A 19 1.42 7.17 4.41
N PHE A 20 0.63 7.07 5.48
CA PHE A 20 -0.44 8.03 5.76
C PHE A 20 -0.15 8.98 6.91
N LEU A 21 0.85 8.71 7.75
CA LEU A 21 1.19 9.58 8.88
C LEU A 21 2.58 10.19 8.72
N ILE A 22 3.61 9.39 8.44
CA ILE A 22 5.00 9.86 8.45
C ILE A 22 5.37 10.56 7.14
N ILE A 23 5.18 9.90 5.99
CA ILE A 23 5.58 10.43 4.68
C ILE A 23 4.90 11.77 4.37
N PRO A 24 3.57 11.93 4.56
CA PRO A 24 2.91 13.20 4.37
C PRO A 24 3.52 14.30 5.25
N LEU A 25 3.85 14.00 6.50
CA LEU A 25 4.39 14.99 7.46
C LEU A 25 5.81 15.47 7.12
N ILE A 26 6.60 14.69 6.39
CA ILE A 26 7.98 15.02 6.02
C ILE A 26 8.04 15.64 4.62
N TYR A 27 7.12 15.24 3.74
CA TYR A 27 7.08 15.65 2.35
C TYR A 27 5.73 16.26 1.98
N ASP A 28 5.50 17.50 2.43
CA ASP A 28 4.31 18.28 2.05
C ASP A 28 4.17 18.40 0.51
N ASN A 29 5.29 18.45 -0.22
CA ASN A 29 5.30 18.48 -1.69
C ASN A 29 4.86 17.15 -2.33
N VAL A 30 4.92 16.02 -1.61
CA VAL A 30 4.44 14.70 -2.07
C VAL A 30 2.97 14.46 -1.71
N ILE A 31 2.37 15.34 -0.89
CA ILE A 31 0.92 15.33 -0.60
C ILE A 31 0.10 15.68 -1.87
N GLY A 32 0.73 16.20 -2.93
CA GLY A 32 0.06 16.63 -4.15
C GLY A 32 0.31 15.75 -5.37
N ARG A 33 -0.75 15.06 -5.83
CA ARG A 33 -1.19 14.87 -7.25
C ARG A 33 -0.26 14.24 -8.28
N GLY A 34 1.03 14.08 -8.01
CA GLY A 34 2.03 13.64 -8.97
C GLY A 34 2.26 12.13 -8.97
N ASN A 35 2.86 11.65 -10.06
CA ASN A 35 3.36 10.28 -10.20
C ASN A 35 4.32 9.89 -9.06
N GLU A 36 4.98 10.86 -8.44
CA GLU A 36 5.90 10.67 -7.31
C GLU A 36 5.19 10.12 -6.07
N ALA A 37 4.01 10.64 -5.72
CA ALA A 37 3.25 10.16 -4.57
C ALA A 37 2.83 8.69 -4.76
N ILE A 38 2.32 8.36 -5.95
CA ILE A 38 1.96 6.99 -6.31
C ILE A 38 3.20 6.10 -6.33
N ALA A 39 4.34 6.58 -6.84
CA ALA A 39 5.59 5.84 -6.82
C ALA A 39 6.04 5.52 -5.39
N VAL A 40 5.96 6.48 -4.47
CA VAL A 40 6.29 6.27 -3.05
C VAL A 40 5.36 5.22 -2.43
N LEU A 41 4.05 5.30 -2.68
CA LEU A 41 3.08 4.28 -2.24
C LEU A 41 3.48 2.88 -2.76
N CYS A 42 3.79 2.77 -4.05
CA CYS A 42 4.17 1.52 -4.68
C CYS A 42 5.47 0.95 -4.10
N ILE A 43 6.52 1.77 -3.99
CA ILE A 43 7.85 1.37 -3.49
C ILE A 43 7.74 0.90 -2.03
N THR A 44 7.11 1.69 -1.17
CA THR A 44 6.96 1.33 0.26
C THR A 44 6.13 0.06 0.43
N THR A 45 5.06 -0.11 -0.35
CA THR A 45 4.27 -1.35 -0.37
C THR A 45 5.11 -2.55 -0.76
N VAL A 46 5.85 -2.47 -1.86
CA VAL A 46 6.69 -3.58 -2.35
C VAL A 46 7.77 -3.94 -1.34
N LEU A 47 8.50 -2.97 -0.80
CA LEU A 47 9.61 -3.21 0.13
C LEU A 47 9.13 -3.85 1.44
N ILE A 48 8.11 -3.27 2.08
CA ILE A 48 7.60 -3.76 3.37
C ILE A 48 6.94 -5.13 3.21
N THR A 49 6.14 -5.30 2.15
CA THR A 49 5.50 -6.60 1.88
C THR A 49 6.53 -7.68 1.59
N ALA A 50 7.54 -7.40 0.75
CA ALA A 50 8.57 -8.37 0.42
C ALA A 50 9.36 -8.78 1.67
N ALA A 51 9.80 -7.80 2.47
CA ALA A 51 10.49 -8.05 3.72
C ALA A 51 9.64 -8.89 4.69
N GLY A 52 8.37 -8.53 4.89
CA GLY A 52 7.49 -9.28 5.77
C GLY A 52 7.16 -10.69 5.24
N MET A 53 7.06 -10.88 3.93
CA MET A 53 6.79 -12.21 3.33
C MET A 53 7.98 -13.15 3.47
N ILE A 54 9.20 -12.62 3.40
CA ILE A 54 10.44 -13.37 3.60
C ILE A 54 10.63 -13.71 5.08
N VAL A 55 10.41 -12.74 5.98
CA VAL A 55 10.74 -12.87 7.41
C VAL A 55 9.63 -13.51 8.24
N PHE A 56 8.36 -13.15 8.00
CA PHE A 56 7.25 -13.52 8.90
C PHE A 56 6.38 -14.66 8.36
N SER A 57 5.87 -14.53 7.13
CA SER A 57 5.00 -15.53 6.52
C SER A 57 4.69 -15.22 5.06
N ASP A 58 4.78 -16.21 4.17
CA ASP A 58 4.37 -16.12 2.77
C ASP A 58 2.94 -16.66 2.50
N LYS A 59 2.17 -16.91 3.57
CA LYS A 59 0.77 -17.37 3.47
C LYS A 59 -0.14 -16.21 3.07
N LEU A 60 -0.63 -16.24 1.84
CA LEU A 60 -1.46 -15.18 1.25
C LEU A 60 -2.66 -14.79 2.13
N ARG A 61 -3.33 -15.75 2.76
CA ARG A 61 -4.48 -15.49 3.65
C ARG A 61 -4.17 -14.53 4.81
N PHE A 62 -2.92 -14.49 5.30
CA PHE A 62 -2.55 -13.56 6.37
C PHE A 62 -2.39 -12.13 5.85
N TRP A 63 -1.84 -11.99 4.64
CA TRP A 63 -1.71 -10.70 3.95
C TRP A 63 -3.05 -10.13 3.55
N LEU A 64 -3.99 -10.95 3.08
CA LEU A 64 -5.36 -10.49 2.81
C LEU A 64 -6.07 -9.99 4.07
N LEU A 65 -5.87 -10.65 5.22
CA LEU A 65 -6.41 -10.17 6.49
C LEU A 65 -5.75 -8.86 6.95
N GLY A 66 -4.44 -8.73 6.76
CA GLY A 66 -3.73 -7.50 7.06
C GLY A 66 -4.13 -6.34 6.13
N ALA A 67 -4.36 -6.61 4.84
CA ALA A 67 -4.90 -5.65 3.88
C ALA A 67 -6.28 -5.11 4.29
N LEU A 68 -7.14 -5.94 4.91
CA LEU A 68 -8.40 -5.47 5.50
C LEU A 68 -8.17 -4.48 6.66
N VAL A 69 -7.20 -4.76 7.53
CA VAL A 69 -6.83 -3.84 8.62
C VAL A 69 -6.28 -2.54 8.07
N TYR A 70 -5.39 -2.62 7.08
CA TYR A 70 -4.84 -1.47 6.38
C TYR A 70 -5.93 -0.62 5.71
N ALA A 71 -6.88 -1.24 5.02
CA ALA A 71 -8.04 -0.55 4.44
C ALA A 71 -8.87 0.16 5.51
N LEU A 72 -9.14 -0.51 6.63
CA LEU A 72 -9.87 0.07 7.76
C LEU A 72 -9.14 1.30 8.33
N LEU A 73 -7.82 1.22 8.50
CA LEU A 73 -7.01 2.35 8.98
C LEU A 73 -7.07 3.56 8.05
N ILE A 74 -7.00 3.35 6.73
CA ILE A 74 -7.14 4.45 5.76
C ILE A 74 -8.55 5.07 5.83
N THR A 75 -9.59 4.25 5.99
CA THR A 75 -10.96 4.78 6.16
C THR A 75 -11.14 5.58 7.45
N LEU A 76 -10.46 5.19 8.54
CA LEU A 76 -10.46 5.94 9.79
C LEU A 76 -9.73 7.27 9.62
N TYR A 77 -8.54 7.24 9.02
CA TYR A 77 -7.78 8.45 8.79
C TYR A 77 -6.85 8.31 7.57
N SER A 78 -6.97 9.30 6.69
CA SER A 78 -6.11 9.53 5.54
C SER A 78 -6.00 11.05 5.34
N PRO A 79 -4.81 11.64 5.20
CA PRO A 79 -4.69 13.07 4.89
C PRO A 79 -5.39 13.41 3.58
N GLU A 80 -5.91 14.63 3.48
CA GLU A 80 -6.62 15.11 2.28
C GLU A 80 -5.69 15.11 1.07
N GLY A 81 -6.17 14.57 -0.06
CA GLY A 81 -5.39 14.51 -1.29
C GLY A 81 -4.25 13.48 -1.32
N ALA A 82 -3.92 12.85 -0.20
CA ALA A 82 -2.84 11.86 -0.12
C ALA A 82 -3.03 10.76 -1.18
N TYR A 83 -2.00 10.53 -2.00
CA TYR A 83 -2.02 9.54 -3.08
C TYR A 83 -3.20 9.69 -4.06
N GLY A 84 -3.73 10.90 -4.21
CA GLY A 84 -4.88 11.18 -5.08
C GLY A 84 -6.25 10.91 -4.44
N ILE A 85 -6.30 10.56 -3.15
CA ILE A 85 -7.57 10.32 -2.44
C ILE A 85 -8.43 11.59 -2.42
N GLY A 86 -9.65 11.46 -2.94
CA GLY A 86 -10.61 12.57 -2.99
C GLY A 86 -10.25 13.65 -4.00
N ILE A 87 -9.26 13.46 -4.87
CA ILE A 87 -8.95 14.44 -5.92
C ILE A 87 -9.89 14.25 -7.11
N SER A 88 -10.48 15.36 -7.56
CA SER A 88 -11.41 15.45 -8.68
C SER A 88 -10.95 16.51 -9.68
N GLY A 89 -11.33 16.32 -10.94
CA GLY A 89 -11.00 17.23 -12.05
C GLY A 89 -9.77 16.77 -12.81
N ILE A 90 -9.94 16.52 -14.10
CA ILE A 90 -8.87 16.46 -15.09
C ILE A 90 -9.27 17.49 -16.14
N ASP A 91 -8.93 18.76 -15.92
CA ASP A 91 -8.94 19.68 -17.06
C ASP A 91 -7.70 19.40 -17.89
N LEU A 92 -7.88 19.41 -19.22
CA LEU A 92 -6.87 19.09 -20.23
C LEU A 92 -5.58 19.94 -20.11
N ASP A 93 -5.63 21.00 -19.31
CA ASP A 93 -4.56 21.97 -19.11
C ASP A 93 -3.76 21.72 -17.82
N GLY A 94 -4.13 20.71 -17.01
CA GLY A 94 -3.39 20.27 -15.82
C GLY A 94 -3.37 21.24 -14.63
N LEU A 95 -4.05 22.39 -14.74
CA LEU A 95 -3.87 23.52 -13.82
C LEU A 95 -4.85 23.55 -12.63
N HIS A 96 -5.99 22.85 -12.68
CA HIS A 96 -7.00 22.90 -11.61
C HIS A 96 -7.60 21.54 -11.27
N SER A 97 -6.92 20.79 -10.39
CA SER A 97 -7.57 19.75 -9.58
C SER A 97 -8.03 20.34 -8.25
N TYR A 98 -9.10 19.80 -7.70
CA TYR A 98 -9.62 20.18 -6.38
C TYR A 98 -9.95 18.93 -5.56
N TYR A 99 -9.97 19.11 -4.24
CA TYR A 99 -10.40 18.04 -3.34
C TYR A 99 -11.93 18.02 -3.26
N ASP A 100 -12.50 16.83 -3.44
CA ASP A 100 -13.91 16.52 -3.39
C ASP A 100 -14.12 15.38 -2.38
N ALA A 101 -14.64 15.75 -1.21
CA ALA A 101 -14.91 14.82 -0.12
C ALA A 101 -15.85 13.67 -0.54
N SER A 102 -16.73 13.89 -1.51
CA SER A 102 -17.65 12.84 -2.01
C SER A 102 -16.90 11.70 -2.71
N LYS A 103 -15.71 11.99 -3.26
CA LYS A 103 -14.85 11.01 -3.95
C LYS A 103 -13.82 10.36 -3.03
N ARG A 104 -13.78 10.72 -1.75
CA ARG A 104 -12.81 10.18 -0.79
C ARG A 104 -12.84 8.66 -0.74
N TYR A 105 -14.01 8.06 -0.53
CA TYR A 105 -14.13 6.60 -0.42
C TYR A 105 -13.80 5.88 -1.73
N PHE A 106 -14.08 6.49 -2.88
CA PHE A 106 -13.67 5.96 -4.18
C PHE A 106 -12.14 5.95 -4.31
N GLY A 107 -11.46 7.05 -3.95
CA GLY A 107 -10.01 7.12 -3.93
C GLY A 107 -9.37 6.10 -2.98
N ILE A 108 -9.94 5.94 -1.78
CA ILE A 108 -9.51 4.90 -0.83
C ILE A 108 -9.62 3.52 -1.45
N ALA A 109 -10.74 3.21 -2.11
CA ALA A 109 -10.94 1.92 -2.77
C ALA A 109 -9.87 1.66 -3.84
N LEU A 110 -9.52 2.66 -4.66
CA LEU A 110 -8.46 2.55 -5.65
C LEU A 110 -7.08 2.27 -5.02
N VAL A 111 -6.75 2.98 -3.94
CA VAL A 111 -5.50 2.75 -3.20
C VAL A 111 -5.44 1.35 -2.61
N VAL A 112 -6.53 0.88 -1.99
CA VAL A 112 -6.62 -0.47 -1.42
C VAL A 112 -6.49 -1.54 -2.49
N ILE A 113 -7.13 -1.37 -3.66
CA ILE A 113 -7.01 -2.27 -4.80
C ILE A 113 -5.56 -2.32 -5.28
N LEU A 114 -4.92 -1.16 -5.46
CA LEU A 114 -3.53 -1.07 -5.91
C LEU A 114 -2.57 -1.74 -4.93
N VAL A 115 -2.70 -1.45 -3.62
CA VAL A 115 -1.85 -2.07 -2.59
C VAL A 115 -2.06 -3.58 -2.55
N THR A 116 -3.31 -4.05 -2.59
CA THR A 116 -3.61 -5.49 -2.63
C THR A 116 -3.03 -6.16 -3.87
N PHE A 117 -3.15 -5.52 -5.03
CA PHE A 117 -2.56 -6.00 -6.29
C PHE A 117 -1.03 -6.10 -6.19
N LEU A 118 -0.36 -5.09 -5.65
CA LEU A 118 1.08 -5.13 -5.42
C LEU A 118 1.48 -6.23 -4.44
N GLN A 119 0.73 -6.42 -3.36
CA GLN A 119 0.98 -7.51 -2.42
C GLN A 119 0.86 -8.90 -3.09
N LEU A 120 -0.11 -9.07 -3.98
CA LEU A 120 -0.25 -10.30 -4.79
C LEU A 120 0.93 -10.50 -5.75
N LEU A 121 1.40 -9.44 -6.41
CA LEU A 121 2.59 -9.51 -7.26
C LEU A 121 3.84 -9.90 -6.47
N VAL A 122 4.06 -9.28 -5.32
CA VAL A 122 5.18 -9.62 -4.42
C VAL A 122 5.08 -11.08 -3.96
N TRP A 123 3.89 -11.54 -3.61
CA TRP A 123 3.67 -12.94 -3.24
C TRP A 123 4.07 -13.91 -4.36
N CYS A 124 3.66 -13.63 -5.61
CA CYS A 124 4.06 -14.41 -6.77
C CYS A 124 5.58 -14.46 -6.93
N LEU A 125 6.26 -13.31 -6.81
CA LEU A 125 7.72 -13.24 -6.91
C LEU A 125 8.43 -14.01 -5.80
N VAL A 126 7.95 -13.91 -4.56
CA VAL A 126 8.51 -14.65 -3.41
C VAL A 126 8.28 -16.17 -3.56
N LYS A 127 7.15 -16.59 -4.12
CA LYS A 127 6.91 -18.02 -4.41
C LYS A 127 7.82 -18.52 -5.52
N LEU A 128 7.95 -17.75 -6.60
CA LEU A 128 8.79 -18.11 -7.73
C LEU A 128 10.26 -18.23 -7.31
N SER A 129 10.77 -17.28 -6.52
CA SER A 129 12.16 -17.32 -6.04
C SER A 129 12.46 -18.55 -5.19
N LYS A 130 11.54 -18.94 -4.29
CA LYS A 130 11.68 -20.16 -3.49
C LYS A 130 11.74 -21.42 -4.35
N VAL A 131 10.93 -21.51 -5.41
CA VAL A 131 10.94 -22.65 -6.33
C VAL A 131 12.25 -22.72 -7.11
N ILE A 132 12.74 -21.59 -7.62
CA ILE A 132 13.99 -21.54 -8.39
C ILE A 132 15.19 -21.93 -7.50
N ILE A 133 15.28 -21.35 -6.30
CA ILE A 133 16.36 -21.67 -5.34
C ILE A 133 16.30 -23.14 -4.91
N GLY A 134 15.11 -23.69 -4.68
CA GLY A 134 14.94 -25.11 -4.35
C GLY A 134 15.39 -26.05 -5.47
N LYS A 135 15.24 -25.65 -6.75
CA LYS A 135 15.75 -26.41 -7.89
C LYS A 135 17.26 -26.29 -8.09
N LEU A 136 17.88 -25.17 -7.67
CA LEU A 136 19.32 -24.96 -7.75
C LEU A 136 20.11 -25.73 -6.69
N ASN A 137 19.47 -26.06 -5.56
CA ASN A 137 20.09 -26.77 -4.44
C ASN A 137 19.89 -28.30 -4.48
N ASN A 138 19.18 -28.83 -5.48
CA ASN A 138 18.96 -30.26 -5.73
C ASN A 138 19.73 -30.70 -6.97
#